data_AF-A0A6I5F105-F1
#
_entry.id   AF-A0A6I5F105-F1
#
_cell.length_a   1.000
_cell.length_b   1.000
_cell.length_c   1.000
_cell.angle_alpha   90.00
_cell.angle_beta   90.00
_cell.angle_gamma   90.00
#
_symmetry.space_group_name_H-M   'P 1'
#
loop_
_entity.id
_entity.type
_entity.pdbx_description
1 polymer ?
#
loop_
_entity_poly.entity_id
_entity_poly.type
_entity_poly.pdbx_seq_one_letter_code
_entity_poly.pdbx_strand_id
1 'polypeptide(L)'
;MNTATEPASLDEHLDRLLALETAADHIHGWHPTLMPGMLQTADYARAAITTAAPALPPHDVEKRATGRTVRIDTLGRAAGRTARFVIGEAVLTQPVGGPATLAAQLDHLMTLLALRPTLEVRVLPRGEEHPGLAGAFTVYRSRPGRSVLVENLAGTTVINRPESALSFIHACDHVEERAASPVDSLRMIEAARRRLTHA
;
A
#
# COMPACT_ATOMS: atom_id res chain seq x y z
N MET A 1 -23.90 10.89 19.03
CA MET A 1 -24.73 9.79 18.47
C MET A 1 -23.97 9.24 17.27
N ASN A 2 -23.23 8.16 17.46
CA ASN A 2 -22.37 7.58 16.42
C ASN A 2 -23.25 6.67 15.57
N THR A 3 -23.76 7.17 14.44
CA THR A 3 -24.39 6.32 13.43
C THR A 3 -23.28 5.48 12.82
N ALA A 4 -23.10 4.26 13.31
CA ALA A 4 -22.29 3.28 12.62
C ALA A 4 -22.94 3.04 11.25
N THR A 5 -22.39 3.69 10.22
CA THR A 5 -22.70 3.36 8.83
C THR A 5 -22.48 1.86 8.67
N GLU A 6 -23.48 1.14 8.15
CA GLU A 6 -23.30 -0.26 7.78
C GLU A 6 -22.02 -0.39 6.94
N PRO A 7 -21.20 -1.42 7.18
CA PRO A 7 -19.98 -1.60 6.40
C PRO A 7 -20.38 -1.73 4.93
N ALA A 8 -19.87 -0.81 4.10
CA ALA A 8 -20.12 -0.81 2.67
C ALA A 8 -19.82 -2.20 2.08
N SER A 9 -20.60 -2.61 1.10
CA SER A 9 -20.38 -3.88 0.42
C SER A 9 -18.98 -3.91 -0.20
N LEU A 10 -18.45 -5.12 -0.43
CA LEU A 10 -17.13 -5.29 -1.05
C LEU A 10 -17.02 -4.54 -2.38
N ASP A 11 -18.07 -4.58 -3.19
CA ASP A 11 -18.08 -3.94 -4.51
C ASP A 11 -18.06 -2.41 -4.38
N GLU A 12 -18.87 -1.84 -3.49
CA GLU A 12 -18.84 -0.40 -3.22
C GLU A 12 -17.49 0.07 -2.67
N HIS A 13 -16.82 -0.76 -1.87
CA HIS A 13 -15.50 -0.45 -1.35
C HIS A 13 -14.44 -0.41 -2.47
N LEU A 14 -14.42 -1.44 -3.32
CA LEU A 14 -13.51 -1.52 -4.46
C LEU A 14 -13.77 -0.39 -5.46
N ASP A 15 -15.03 -0.08 -5.76
CA ASP A 15 -15.41 0.99 -6.67
C ASP A 15 -14.95 2.36 -6.13
N ARG A 16 -15.14 2.61 -4.83
CA ARG A 16 -14.68 3.86 -4.21
C ARG A 16 -13.16 3.99 -4.25
N LEU A 17 -12.44 2.90 -4.02
CA LEU A 17 -10.98 2.87 -4.07
C LEU A 17 -10.46 3.12 -5.49
N LEU A 18 -11.02 2.41 -6.48
CA LEU A 18 -10.69 2.58 -7.89
C LEU A 18 -11.03 4.00 -8.37
N ALA A 19 -12.12 4.60 -7.89
CA ALA A 19 -12.45 5.98 -8.18
C ALA A 19 -11.40 6.96 -7.64
N LEU A 20 -10.92 6.75 -6.41
CA LEU A 20 -9.84 7.56 -5.84
C LEU A 20 -8.54 7.41 -6.64
N GLU A 21 -8.15 6.18 -6.97
CA GLU A 21 -6.95 5.89 -7.76
C GLU A 21 -7.03 6.49 -9.17
N THR A 22 -8.19 6.34 -9.81
CA THR A 22 -8.45 6.85 -11.17
C THR A 22 -8.61 8.36 -11.21
N ALA A 23 -8.90 9.03 -10.09
CA ALA A 23 -8.98 10.49 -10.01
C ALA A 23 -7.68 11.15 -9.53
N ALA A 24 -6.81 10.43 -8.80
CA ALA A 24 -5.60 11.00 -8.21
C ALA A 24 -4.53 11.34 -9.25
N ASP A 25 -3.97 12.54 -9.20
CA ASP A 25 -2.76 12.92 -9.93
C ASP A 25 -1.52 12.38 -9.21
N HIS A 26 -1.59 12.28 -7.88
CA HIS A 26 -0.50 11.76 -7.06
C HIS A 26 -1.01 10.84 -5.97
N ILE A 27 -0.34 9.72 -5.80
CA ILE A 27 -0.58 8.75 -4.73
C ILE A 27 0.65 8.75 -3.83
N HIS A 28 0.45 8.90 -2.53
CA HIS A 28 1.53 8.81 -1.54
C HIS A 28 1.07 7.94 -0.37
N GLY A 29 1.70 6.79 -0.14
CA GLY A 29 1.34 5.89 0.96
C GLY A 29 2.48 5.57 1.92
N TRP A 30 2.12 5.38 3.18
CA TRP A 30 2.98 4.78 4.22
C TRP A 30 2.42 3.42 4.60
N HIS A 31 3.25 2.38 4.48
CA HIS A 31 2.85 0.99 4.73
C HIS A 31 3.91 0.28 5.60
N PRO A 32 3.75 0.29 6.94
CA PRO A 32 4.79 -0.19 7.86
C PRO A 32 4.96 -1.72 7.88
N THR A 33 3.90 -2.48 7.60
CA THR A 33 3.84 -3.92 7.93
C THR A 33 3.44 -4.82 6.76
N LEU A 34 2.66 -4.33 5.80
CA LEU A 34 2.24 -5.06 4.61
C LEU A 34 2.67 -4.32 3.34
N MET A 35 2.90 -5.06 2.25
CA MET A 35 3.11 -4.44 0.94
C MET A 35 1.89 -3.57 0.56
N PRO A 36 2.05 -2.34 0.02
CA PRO A 36 0.92 -1.54 -0.42
C PRO A 36 0.03 -2.31 -1.38
N GLY A 37 -1.30 -2.26 -1.18
CA GLY A 37 -2.25 -3.11 -1.91
C GLY A 37 -2.14 -3.04 -3.45
N MET A 38 -1.76 -1.87 -3.97
CA MET A 38 -1.53 -1.65 -5.41
C MET A 38 -0.29 -2.38 -5.95
N LEU A 39 0.68 -2.71 -5.09
CA LEU A 39 1.95 -3.34 -5.45
C LEU A 39 1.93 -4.86 -5.22
N GLN A 40 0.80 -5.42 -4.79
CA GLN A 40 0.71 -6.83 -4.39
C GLN A 40 0.54 -7.76 -5.60
N THR A 41 1.19 -8.92 -5.55
CA THR A 41 0.84 -10.08 -6.36
C THR A 41 -0.49 -10.69 -5.86
N ALA A 42 -1.15 -11.48 -6.70
CA ALA A 42 -2.39 -12.17 -6.31
C ALA A 42 -2.18 -13.05 -5.06
N ASP A 43 -1.08 -13.81 -5.03
CA ASP A 43 -0.77 -14.73 -3.94
C ASP A 43 -0.52 -14.00 -2.62
N TYR A 44 0.24 -12.91 -2.65
CA TYR A 44 0.46 -12.08 -1.46
C TYR A 44 -0.84 -11.41 -1.01
N ALA A 45 -1.64 -10.92 -1.95
CA ALA A 45 -2.93 -10.31 -1.66
C ALA A 45 -3.87 -11.29 -0.96
N ARG A 46 -4.04 -12.51 -1.49
CA ARG A 46 -4.86 -13.55 -0.85
C ARG A 46 -4.40 -13.82 0.57
N ALA A 47 -3.10 -14.05 0.76
CA ALA A 47 -2.55 -14.33 2.09
C ALA A 47 -2.75 -13.17 3.07
N ALA A 48 -2.54 -11.93 2.63
CA ALA A 48 -2.76 -10.73 3.45
C ALA A 48 -4.24 -10.56 3.83
N ILE A 49 -5.16 -10.78 2.88
CA ILE A 49 -6.61 -10.67 3.12
C ILE A 49 -7.09 -11.75 4.08
N THR A 50 -6.70 -13.02 3.87
CA THR A 50 -7.05 -14.12 4.76
C THR A 50 -6.52 -13.89 6.17
N THR A 51 -5.32 -13.32 6.31
CA THR A 51 -4.75 -12.97 7.62
C THR A 51 -5.54 -11.87 8.32
N ALA A 52 -5.93 -10.82 7.59
CA ALA A 52 -6.67 -9.70 8.14
C ALA A 52 -8.15 -10.00 8.43
N ALA A 53 -8.76 -10.93 7.69
CA ALA A 53 -10.15 -11.33 7.84
C ALA A 53 -10.31 -12.87 7.77
N PRO A 54 -9.96 -13.61 8.84
CA PRO A 54 -9.99 -15.08 8.84
C PRO A 54 -11.37 -15.70 8.61
N ALA A 55 -12.44 -14.96 8.91
CA ALA A 55 -13.82 -15.39 8.69
C ALA A 55 -14.34 -15.12 7.27
N LEU A 56 -13.55 -14.47 6.41
CA LEU A 56 -13.97 -14.12 5.05
C LEU A 56 -14.02 -15.37 4.16
N PRO A 57 -15.13 -15.63 3.45
CA PRO A 57 -15.23 -16.78 2.55
C PRO A 57 -14.14 -16.78 1.46
N PRO A 58 -13.63 -17.95 1.02
CA PRO A 58 -12.58 -18.02 0.00
C PRO A 58 -12.90 -17.31 -1.32
N HIS A 59 -14.16 -17.33 -1.76
CA HIS A 59 -14.57 -16.64 -2.99
C HIS A 59 -14.45 -15.11 -2.87
N ASP A 60 -14.74 -14.54 -1.70
CA ASP A 60 -14.59 -13.12 -1.41
C ASP A 60 -13.12 -12.72 -1.28
N VAL A 61 -12.28 -13.62 -0.73
CA VAL A 61 -10.82 -13.45 -0.72
C VAL A 61 -10.30 -13.33 -2.15
N GLU A 62 -10.70 -14.25 -3.04
CA GLU A 62 -10.24 -14.24 -4.44
C GLU A 62 -10.73 -12.99 -5.18
N LYS A 63 -11.99 -12.59 -4.97
CA LYS A 63 -12.55 -11.38 -5.55
C LYS A 63 -11.77 -10.13 -5.13
N ARG A 64 -11.46 -10.01 -3.83
CA ARG A 64 -10.62 -8.91 -3.29
C ARG A 64 -9.19 -8.95 -3.84
N ALA A 65 -8.58 -10.13 -3.93
CA ALA A 65 -7.23 -10.29 -4.45
C ALA A 65 -7.14 -9.90 -5.94
N THR A 66 -8.11 -10.34 -6.75
CA THR A 66 -8.23 -9.95 -8.16
C THR A 66 -8.44 -8.44 -8.30
N GLY A 67 -9.27 -7.85 -7.44
CA GLY A 67 -9.44 -6.40 -7.38
C GLY A 67 -8.13 -5.66 -7.09
N ARG A 68 -7.15 -6.27 -6.41
CA ARG A 68 -5.84 -5.65 -6.14
C ARG A 68 -4.90 -5.67 -7.34
N THR A 69 -4.87 -6.76 -8.12
CA THR A 69 -3.88 -6.94 -9.20
C THR A 69 -4.05 -5.99 -10.36
N VAL A 70 -5.29 -5.54 -10.64
CA VAL A 70 -5.59 -4.61 -11.73
C VAL A 70 -5.30 -3.14 -11.38
N ARG A 71 -5.08 -2.83 -10.09
CA ARG A 71 -4.94 -1.44 -9.62
C ARG A 71 -3.68 -0.78 -10.13
N ILE A 72 -2.58 -1.53 -10.24
CA ILE A 72 -1.31 -0.99 -10.72
C ILE A 72 -1.40 -0.41 -12.14
N ASP A 73 -2.32 -0.94 -12.95
CA ASP A 73 -2.51 -0.49 -14.32
C ASP A 73 -3.18 0.89 -14.41
N THR A 74 -3.79 1.37 -13.31
CA THR A 74 -4.34 2.74 -13.25
C THR A 74 -3.23 3.80 -13.32
N LEU A 75 -2.00 3.48 -12.89
CA LEU A 75 -0.86 4.40 -12.94
C LEU A 75 -0.42 4.74 -14.37
N GLY A 76 -0.64 3.84 -15.34
CA GLY A 76 -0.19 4.00 -16.72
C GLY A 76 -1.14 4.80 -17.63
N ARG A 77 -2.33 5.18 -17.15
CA ARG A 77 -3.43 5.67 -18.01
C ARG A 77 -3.46 7.18 -18.26
N ALA A 78 -2.70 7.99 -17.52
CA ALA A 78 -2.69 9.44 -17.69
C ALA A 78 -1.28 10.03 -17.55
N ALA A 79 -0.95 10.98 -18.43
CA ALA A 79 0.33 11.68 -18.40
C ALA A 79 0.50 12.45 -17.08
N GLY A 80 1.66 12.29 -16.42
CA GLY A 80 2.03 13.06 -15.23
C GLY A 80 1.57 12.46 -13.89
N ARG A 81 0.91 11.31 -13.86
CA ARG A 81 0.60 10.60 -12.61
C ARG A 81 1.86 10.08 -11.93
N THR A 82 1.95 10.23 -10.61
CA THR A 82 3.05 9.65 -9.81
C THR A 82 2.53 8.87 -8.62
N ALA A 83 3.17 7.75 -8.30
CA ALA A 83 2.92 7.01 -7.07
C ALA A 83 4.20 6.90 -6.26
N ARG A 84 4.14 7.26 -4.98
CA ARG A 84 5.24 7.10 -4.03
C ARG A 84 4.76 6.28 -2.85
N PHE A 85 5.55 5.31 -2.47
CA PHE A 85 5.27 4.54 -1.26
C PHE A 85 6.52 4.49 -0.40
N VAL A 86 6.36 4.83 0.88
CA VAL A 86 7.34 4.45 1.89
C VAL A 86 6.83 3.18 2.55
N ILE A 87 7.67 2.13 2.57
CA ILE A 87 7.38 0.87 3.25
C ILE A 87 8.30 0.71 4.45
N GLY A 88 7.79 0.14 5.54
CA GLY A 88 8.64 -0.23 6.67
C GLY A 88 9.52 -1.43 6.33
N GLU A 89 10.73 -1.50 6.89
CA GLU A 89 11.64 -2.64 6.71
C GLU A 89 10.98 -4.00 7.05
N ALA A 90 10.01 -4.01 7.97
CA ALA A 90 9.24 -5.20 8.32
C ALA A 90 8.50 -5.82 7.11
N VAL A 91 8.07 -5.01 6.14
CA VAL A 91 7.42 -5.48 4.90
C VAL A 91 8.32 -6.44 4.12
N LEU A 92 9.64 -6.25 4.19
CA LEU A 92 10.62 -7.05 3.45
C LEU A 92 10.92 -8.40 4.11
N THR A 93 10.53 -8.58 5.38
CA THR A 93 10.92 -9.75 6.20
C THR A 93 9.74 -10.54 6.75
N GLN A 94 8.53 -9.95 6.80
CA GLN A 94 7.33 -10.63 7.24
C GLN A 94 6.84 -11.64 6.17
N PRO A 95 6.87 -12.96 6.41
CA PRO A 95 6.57 -13.98 5.40
C PRO A 95 5.06 -14.17 5.22
N VAL A 96 4.36 -13.12 4.76
CA VAL A 96 2.93 -13.19 4.43
C VAL A 96 2.72 -14.20 3.30
N GLY A 97 1.93 -15.25 3.57
CA GLY A 97 1.76 -16.36 2.62
C GLY A 97 2.94 -17.34 2.59
N GLY A 98 3.93 -17.16 3.46
CA GLY A 98 5.15 -17.96 3.52
C GLY A 98 6.32 -17.36 2.71
N PRO A 99 7.53 -17.95 2.86
CA PRO A 99 8.75 -17.42 2.25
C PRO A 99 8.70 -17.33 0.73
N ALA A 100 8.11 -18.34 0.06
CA ALA A 100 7.99 -18.37 -1.40
C ALA A 100 7.09 -17.25 -1.94
N THR A 101 5.96 -16.98 -1.28
CA THR A 101 5.05 -15.88 -1.66
C THR A 101 5.71 -14.52 -1.46
N LEU A 102 6.42 -14.33 -0.34
CA LEU A 102 7.18 -13.09 -0.12
C LEU A 102 8.30 -12.92 -1.16
N ALA A 103 9.01 -14.00 -1.50
CA ALA A 103 10.06 -13.97 -2.52
C ALA A 103 9.51 -13.51 -3.88
N ALA A 104 8.41 -14.13 -4.35
CA ALA A 104 7.73 -13.74 -5.58
C ALA A 104 7.20 -12.29 -5.53
N GLN A 105 6.71 -11.84 -4.36
CA GLN A 105 6.26 -10.46 -4.15
C GLN A 105 7.42 -9.46 -4.29
N LEU A 106 8.61 -9.75 -3.76
CA LEU A 106 9.77 -8.87 -3.90
C LEU A 106 10.31 -8.86 -5.33
N ASP A 107 10.31 -10.01 -6.03
CA ASP A 107 10.65 -10.09 -7.46
C ASP A 107 9.70 -9.23 -8.32
N HIS A 108 8.41 -9.29 -8.00
CA HIS A 108 7.40 -8.45 -8.63
C HIS A 108 7.63 -6.96 -8.37
N LEU A 109 7.93 -6.57 -7.13
CA LEU A 109 8.20 -5.18 -6.77
C LEU A 109 9.40 -4.62 -7.55
N MET A 110 10.51 -5.37 -7.62
CA MET A 110 11.68 -4.95 -8.40
C MET A 110 11.34 -4.79 -9.89
N THR A 111 10.51 -5.69 -10.44
CA THR A 111 10.03 -5.59 -11.82
C THR A 111 9.18 -4.33 -12.04
N LEU A 112 8.27 -4.01 -11.11
CA LEU A 112 7.45 -2.79 -11.18
C LEU A 112 8.32 -1.53 -11.16
N LEU A 113 9.31 -1.47 -10.27
CA LEU A 113 10.22 -0.33 -10.15
C LEU A 113 11.06 -0.12 -11.43
N ALA A 114 11.47 -1.21 -12.09
CA ALA A 114 12.21 -1.14 -13.35
C ALA A 114 11.33 -0.67 -14.53
N LEU A 115 10.06 -1.08 -14.56
CA LEU A 115 9.17 -0.82 -15.70
C LEU A 115 8.34 0.45 -15.58
N ARG A 116 8.19 1.02 -14.38
CA ARG A 116 7.30 2.16 -14.11
C ARG A 116 8.09 3.34 -13.52
N PRO A 117 8.62 4.27 -14.34
CA PRO A 117 9.43 5.38 -13.86
C PRO A 117 8.65 6.40 -13.01
N THR A 118 7.33 6.35 -13.01
CA THR A 118 6.45 7.19 -12.17
C THR A 118 6.13 6.56 -10.82
N LEU A 119 6.61 5.34 -10.56
CA LEU A 119 6.50 4.64 -9.29
C LEU A 119 7.83 4.73 -8.54
N GLU A 120 7.77 5.27 -7.32
CA GLU A 120 8.89 5.27 -6.38
C GLU A 120 8.51 4.47 -5.13
N VAL A 121 9.41 3.60 -4.67
CA VAL A 121 9.26 2.92 -3.38
C VAL A 121 10.53 3.08 -2.58
N ARG A 122 10.39 3.61 -1.36
CA ARG A 122 11.49 3.79 -0.41
C ARG A 122 11.26 2.97 0.84
N VAL A 123 12.34 2.49 1.45
CA VAL A 123 12.28 1.67 2.66
C VAL A 123 12.66 2.53 3.86
N LEU A 124 11.82 2.55 4.88
CA LEU A 124 12.14 3.14 6.18
C LEU A 124 12.77 2.05 7.08
N PRO A 125 14.06 2.18 7.47
CA PRO A 125 14.69 1.27 8.42
C PRO A 125 14.01 1.29 9.79
N ARG A 126 14.19 0.22 10.58
CA ARG A 126 13.69 0.19 11.97
C ARG A 126 14.39 1.22 12.85
N GLY A 127 13.70 1.68 13.89
CA GLY A 127 14.29 2.44 15.01
C GLY A 127 14.09 3.96 14.96
N GLU A 128 13.45 4.48 13.91
CA GLU A 128 13.15 5.91 13.77
C GLU A 128 11.80 6.27 14.41
N GLU A 129 11.73 7.37 15.15
CA GLU A 129 10.48 7.94 15.64
C GLU A 129 9.85 8.86 14.58
N HIS A 130 8.57 8.64 14.27
CA HIS A 130 7.84 9.44 13.31
C HIS A 130 6.31 9.31 13.50
N PRO A 131 5.50 10.27 13.00
CA PRO A 131 4.04 10.22 13.15
C PRO A 131 3.37 9.00 12.49
N GLY A 132 4.00 8.43 11.46
CA GLY A 132 3.53 7.22 10.77
C GLY A 132 3.44 5.96 11.65
N LEU A 133 4.00 5.98 12.87
CA LEU A 133 3.79 4.91 13.86
C LEU A 133 2.30 4.71 14.20
N ALA A 134 1.44 5.70 13.93
CA ALA A 134 -0.01 5.60 14.09
C ALA A 134 -0.68 4.56 13.16
N GLY A 135 -0.02 4.14 12.07
CA GLY A 135 -0.52 3.07 11.20
C GLY A 135 -0.41 3.38 9.71
N ALA A 136 -0.83 2.42 8.89
CA ALA A 136 -0.78 2.52 7.43
C ALA A 136 -1.83 3.48 6.89
N PHE A 137 -1.49 4.22 5.84
CA PHE A 137 -2.43 5.08 5.13
C PHE A 137 -1.98 5.37 3.70
N THR A 138 -2.91 5.81 2.86
CA THR A 138 -2.62 6.29 1.50
C THR A 138 -3.32 7.61 1.24
N VAL A 139 -2.56 8.62 0.84
CA VAL A 139 -3.05 9.93 0.39
C VAL A 139 -3.22 9.92 -1.12
N TYR A 140 -4.44 10.22 -1.56
CA TYR A 140 -4.83 10.41 -2.96
C TYR A 140 -5.03 11.89 -3.20
N ARG A 141 -4.16 12.52 -3.99
CA ARG A 141 -4.24 13.94 -4.35
C ARG A 141 -4.76 14.08 -5.77
N SER A 142 -5.90 14.75 -5.94
CA SER A 142 -6.50 15.09 -7.25
C SER A 142 -6.79 16.59 -7.28
N ARG A 143 -6.58 17.33 -8.38
CA ARG A 143 -6.95 18.76 -8.35
C ARG A 143 -8.49 18.91 -8.37
N PRO A 144 -9.13 19.66 -7.44
CA PRO A 144 -8.57 20.52 -6.37
C PRO A 144 -8.49 19.87 -4.97
N GLY A 145 -8.90 18.61 -4.79
CA GLY A 145 -9.03 17.93 -3.50
C GLY A 145 -7.90 16.98 -3.08
N ARG A 146 -8.15 16.31 -1.96
CA ARG A 146 -7.35 15.18 -1.49
C ARG A 146 -8.21 14.28 -0.63
N SER A 147 -7.92 12.99 -0.66
CA SER A 147 -8.58 12.00 0.19
C SER A 147 -7.51 11.15 0.84
N VAL A 148 -7.69 10.81 2.11
CA VAL A 148 -6.83 9.84 2.81
C VAL A 148 -7.62 8.57 3.02
N LEU A 149 -7.02 7.44 2.64
CA LEU A 149 -7.53 6.11 2.91
C LEU A 149 -6.76 5.50 4.08
N VAL A 150 -7.50 5.03 5.08
CA VAL A 150 -6.96 4.27 6.20
C VAL A 150 -7.71 2.95 6.28
N GLU A 151 -6.98 1.83 6.32
CA GLU A 151 -7.54 0.50 6.47
C GLU A 151 -7.21 -0.05 7.86
N ASN A 152 -8.20 -0.65 8.51
CA ASN A 152 -8.04 -1.35 9.78
C ASN A 152 -8.95 -2.58 9.85
N LEU A 153 -8.96 -3.29 10.98
CA LEU A 153 -9.77 -4.50 11.15
C LEU A 153 -11.29 -4.27 11.06
N ALA A 154 -11.76 -3.05 11.34
CA ALA A 154 -13.16 -2.65 11.19
C ALA A 154 -13.51 -2.25 9.75
N GLY A 155 -12.53 -2.19 8.85
CA GLY A 155 -12.71 -1.85 7.44
C GLY A 155 -11.96 -0.58 7.05
N THR A 156 -12.49 0.11 6.05
CA THR A 156 -11.79 1.21 5.39
C THR A 156 -12.47 2.54 5.65
N THR A 157 -11.68 3.52 6.08
CA THR A 157 -12.12 4.90 6.31
C THR A 157 -11.53 5.81 5.24
N VAL A 158 -12.37 6.65 4.64
CA VAL A 158 -11.97 7.70 3.70
C VAL A 158 -12.15 9.06 4.36
N ILE A 159 -11.05 9.80 4.51
CA ILE A 159 -10.98 11.11 5.15
C ILE A 159 -10.80 12.18 4.07
N ASN A 160 -11.81 13.03 3.89
CA ASN A 160 -11.82 14.10 2.89
C ASN A 160 -11.68 15.51 3.50
N ARG A 161 -11.80 15.63 4.83
CA ARG A 161 -11.69 16.92 5.51
C ARG A 161 -10.26 17.46 5.41
N PRO A 162 -10.02 18.66 4.83
CA PRO A 162 -8.67 19.17 4.60
C PRO A 162 -7.79 19.19 5.85
N GLU A 163 -8.34 19.64 6.98
CA GLU A 163 -7.65 19.73 8.27
C GLU A 163 -7.21 18.38 8.80
N SER A 164 -8.02 17.33 8.60
CA SER A 164 -7.67 15.97 9.01
C SER A 164 -6.64 15.34 8.08
N ALA A 165 -6.68 15.68 6.78
CA ALA A 165 -5.72 15.19 5.80
C ALA A 165 -4.31 15.77 5.98
N LEU A 166 -4.18 16.97 6.58
CA LEU A 166 -2.88 17.60 6.83
C LEU A 166 -1.97 16.76 7.73
N SER A 167 -2.50 16.13 8.78
CA SER A 167 -1.71 15.26 9.67
C SER A 167 -1.08 14.08 8.92
N PHE A 168 -1.79 13.52 7.94
CA PHE A 168 -1.28 12.43 7.10
C PHE A 168 -0.23 12.90 6.10
N ILE A 169 -0.39 14.12 5.55
CA ILE A 169 0.63 14.71 4.67
C ILE A 169 1.92 14.97 5.46
N HIS A 170 1.81 15.56 6.65
CA HIS A 170 2.98 15.73 7.51
C HIS A 170 3.62 14.38 7.84
N ALA A 171 2.81 13.36 8.17
CA ALA A 171 3.34 12.02 8.42
C ALA A 171 4.09 11.45 7.20
N CYS A 172 3.56 11.67 5.99
CA CYS A 172 4.19 11.34 4.71
C CYS A 172 5.56 12.02 4.56
N ASP A 173 5.65 13.33 4.78
CA ASP A 173 6.91 14.08 4.70
C ASP A 173 7.93 13.53 5.70
N HIS A 174 7.51 13.29 6.95
CA HIS A 174 8.36 12.75 8.00
C HIS A 174 8.91 11.35 7.67
N VAL A 175 8.10 10.46 7.09
CA VAL A 175 8.58 9.12 6.71
C VAL A 175 9.48 9.17 5.48
N GLU A 176 9.21 10.03 4.49
CA GLU A 176 10.06 10.20 3.31
C GLU A 176 11.44 10.78 3.67
N GLU A 177 11.51 11.73 4.58
CA GLU A 177 12.78 12.32 5.06
C GLU A 177 13.71 11.28 5.69
N ARG A 178 13.13 10.29 6.39
CA ARG A 178 13.87 9.26 7.14
C ARG A 178 14.09 7.99 6.34
N ALA A 179 13.33 7.80 5.25
CA ALA A 179 13.46 6.63 4.41
C ALA A 179 14.84 6.60 3.73
N ALA A 180 15.36 5.40 3.49
CA ALA A 180 16.56 5.22 2.70
C ALA A 180 16.39 5.85 1.30
N SER A 181 17.50 6.20 0.66
CA SER A 181 17.49 6.69 -0.72
C SER A 181 16.83 5.65 -1.66
N PRO A 182 16.34 6.02 -2.84
CA PRO A 182 15.79 5.04 -3.79
C PRO A 182 16.79 3.90 -4.12
N VAL A 183 18.07 4.23 -4.26
CA VAL A 183 19.14 3.25 -4.54
C VAL A 183 19.36 2.31 -3.35
N ASP A 184 19.44 2.84 -2.14
CA ASP A 184 19.66 2.02 -0.94
C ASP A 184 18.41 1.19 -0.61
N SER A 185 17.23 1.72 -0.86
CA SER A 185 15.96 1.00 -0.75
C SER A 185 15.93 -0.21 -1.69
N LEU A 186 16.36 -0.05 -2.95
CA LEU A 186 16.48 -1.16 -3.89
C LEU A 186 17.49 -2.21 -3.40
N ARG A 187 18.64 -1.80 -2.89
CA ARG A 187 19.63 -2.71 -2.29
C ARG A 187 19.06 -3.48 -1.10
N MET A 188 18.25 -2.83 -0.25
CA MET A 188 17.56 -3.49 0.87
C MET A 188 16.55 -4.53 0.39
N ILE A 189 15.76 -4.21 -0.64
CA ILE A 189 14.79 -5.12 -1.26
C ILE A 189 15.51 -6.35 -1.84
N GLU A 190 16.56 -6.15 -2.62
CA GLU A 190 17.37 -7.23 -3.19
C GLU A 190 18.02 -8.10 -2.11
N ALA A 191 18.55 -7.49 -1.05
CA ALA A 191 19.16 -8.21 0.06
C ALA A 191 18.13 -9.06 0.81
N ALA A 192 16.93 -8.54 1.06
CA ALA A 192 15.83 -9.31 1.65
C ALA A 192 15.43 -10.48 0.75
N ARG A 193 15.31 -10.24 -0.56
CA ARG A 193 14.98 -11.28 -1.54
C ARG A 193 16.01 -12.42 -1.57
N ARG A 194 17.31 -12.10 -1.50
CA ARG A 194 18.38 -13.11 -1.46
C ARG A 194 18.31 -13.98 -0.20
N ARG A 195 17.97 -13.41 0.96
CA ARG A 195 17.85 -14.18 2.22
C ARG A 195 16.76 -15.24 2.16
N LEU A 196 15.68 -15.02 1.39
CA LEU A 196 14.58 -15.98 1.24
C LEU A 196 14.93 -17.20 0.38
N THR A 197 15.98 -17.14 -0.45
CA THR A 197 16.47 -18.29 -1.23
C THR A 197 17.26 -19.28 -0.37
N HIS A 198 17.65 -18.86 0.84
CA HIS A 198 18.50 -19.64 1.76
C HIS A 198 17.76 -20.10 3.03
N ALA A 199 16.44 -19.93 3.08
CA ALA A 199 15.58 -20.32 4.21
C ALA A 199 14.68 -21.51 3.81
#